data_AF-A0A3B8I0I6-F1
#
_entry.id   AF-A0A3B8I0I6-F1
#
_cell.length_a   1.000
_cell.length_b   1.000
_cell.length_c   1.000
_cell.angle_alpha   90.00
_cell.angle_beta   90.00
_cell.angle_gamma   90.00
#
_symmetry.space_group_name_H-M   'P 1'
#
loop_
_entity.id
_entity.type
_entity.pdbx_description
1 polymer ?
#
loop_
_entity_poly.entity_id
_entity_poly.type
_entity_poly.pdbx_seq_one_letter_code
_entity_poly.pdbx_strand_id
1 'polypeptide(L)'
;QSATGAAVEMGPNLRVYPNPTTGLFTVQYDGPLAVQVMDVQGRLQQTKQGMQKVTLDLSQQPTGWYVVHIRYGDGSTIIRKILKK
;
A
#
# COMPACT_ATOMS: atom_id res chain seq x y z
N GLN A 1 -4.29 -23.70 -35.33
CA GLN A 1 -4.19 -22.34 -34.74
C GLN A 1 -5.00 -22.34 -33.47
N SER A 2 -4.40 -21.92 -32.35
CA SER A 2 -5.02 -21.26 -31.19
C SER A 2 -3.98 -21.26 -30.08
N ALA A 3 -3.21 -20.18 -30.04
CA ALA A 3 -2.31 -19.86 -28.94
C ALA A 3 -3.15 -19.27 -27.81
N THR A 4 -3.41 -20.05 -26.76
CA THR A 4 -3.90 -19.49 -25.50
C THR A 4 -2.68 -19.06 -24.71
N GLY A 5 -2.17 -17.86 -25.02
CA GLY A 5 -1.25 -17.17 -24.14
C GLY A 5 -2.01 -16.87 -22.84
N ALA A 6 -1.64 -17.54 -21.76
CA ALA A 6 -2.07 -17.13 -20.43
C ALA A 6 -1.62 -15.67 -20.25
N ALA A 7 -2.56 -14.74 -20.28
CA ALA A 7 -2.32 -13.38 -19.85
C ALA A 7 -1.91 -13.48 -18.38
N VAL A 8 -0.62 -13.33 -18.12
CA VAL A 8 -0.14 -13.02 -16.78
C VAL A 8 -0.82 -11.70 -16.45
N GLU A 9 -1.83 -11.73 -15.58
CA GLU A 9 -2.33 -10.51 -14.96
C GLU A 9 -1.16 -9.88 -14.22
N MET A 10 -0.49 -8.95 -14.90
CA MET A 10 0.47 -8.05 -14.31
C MET A 10 -0.34 -7.31 -13.26
N GLY A 11 -0.23 -7.73 -12.00
CA GLY A 11 -0.92 -7.07 -10.90
C GLY A 11 -0.71 -5.56 -11.00
N PRO A 12 -1.67 -4.74 -10.55
CA PRO A 12 -1.59 -3.29 -10.66
C PRO A 12 -0.21 -2.81 -10.20
N ASN A 13 0.40 -1.87 -10.94
CA ASN A 13 1.74 -1.32 -10.71
C ASN A 13 1.83 -0.58 -9.37
N LEU A 14 1.73 -1.33 -8.26
CA LEU A 14 1.71 -0.83 -6.90
C LEU A 14 3.13 -0.55 -6.44
N ARG A 15 3.40 0.72 -6.13
CA ARG A 15 4.69 1.19 -5.62
C ARG A 15 4.48 1.82 -4.26
N VAL A 16 5.31 1.47 -3.29
CA VAL A 16 5.32 2.06 -1.95
C VAL A 16 6.71 2.64 -1.71
N TYR A 17 6.81 3.95 -1.57
CA TYR A 17 8.09 4.65 -1.45
C TYR A 17 8.02 5.95 -0.64
N PRO A 18 9.13 6.37 -0.01
CA PRO A 18 10.33 5.56 0.21
C PRO A 18 10.05 4.44 1.23
N ASN A 19 10.76 3.33 1.10
CA ASN A 19 10.82 2.26 2.11
C ASN A 19 12.28 1.82 2.27
N PRO A 20 12.95 2.08 3.40
CA PRO A 20 12.43 2.71 4.63
C PRO A 20 12.01 4.19 4.49
N THR A 21 11.18 4.69 5.41
CA THR A 21 10.73 6.09 5.49
C THR A 21 11.14 6.76 6.82
N THR A 22 11.23 8.09 6.85
CA THR A 22 11.37 8.90 8.07
C THR A 22 10.03 9.36 8.65
N GLY A 23 8.92 9.04 7.99
CA GLY A 23 7.57 9.40 8.44
C GLY A 23 6.60 9.55 7.27
N LEU A 24 7.02 10.18 6.18
CA LEU A 24 6.18 10.37 5.00
C LEU A 24 6.44 9.27 3.95
N PHE A 25 5.39 8.61 3.48
CA PHE A 25 5.50 7.68 2.36
C PHE A 25 4.28 7.75 1.44
N THR A 26 4.48 7.31 0.20
CA THR A 26 3.48 7.33 -0.85
C THR A 26 3.18 5.92 -1.30
N VAL A 27 1.89 5.61 -1.43
CA VAL A 27 1.39 4.43 -2.12
C VAL A 27 0.85 4.90 -3.46
N GLN A 28 1.49 4.48 -4.55
CA GLN A 28 1.12 4.82 -5.94
C GLN A 28 0.66 3.57 -6.67
N TYR A 29 -0.38 3.70 -7.49
CA TYR A 29 -1.06 2.60 -8.18
C TYR A 29 -2.04 3.18 -9.21
N ASP A 30 -2.78 2.32 -9.93
CA ASP A 30 -3.83 2.72 -10.87
C ASP A 30 -5.19 2.20 -10.42
N GLY A 31 -6.23 3.06 -10.39
CA GLY A 31 -7.62 2.69 -10.04
C GLY A 31 -8.04 3.19 -8.65
N PRO A 32 -9.20 2.85 -8.11
CA PRO A 32 -9.57 3.23 -6.73
C PRO A 32 -8.93 2.32 -5.67
N LEU A 33 -8.45 2.89 -4.55
CA LEU A 33 -7.97 2.15 -3.38
C LEU A 33 -8.48 2.70 -2.05
N ALA A 34 -8.41 1.85 -1.03
CA ALA A 34 -8.36 2.20 0.38
C ALA A 34 -7.07 1.65 1.00
N VAL A 35 -6.28 2.51 1.64
CA VAL A 35 -5.08 2.16 2.40
C VAL A 35 -5.38 2.30 3.89
N GLN A 36 -5.01 1.27 4.65
CA GLN A 36 -4.97 1.28 6.11
C GLN A 36 -3.55 0.99 6.57
N VAL A 37 -3.07 1.76 7.55
CA VAL A 37 -1.77 1.53 8.19
C VAL A 37 -1.99 1.10 9.61
N MET A 38 -1.37 0.00 9.98
CA MET A 38 -1.40 -0.58 11.31
C MET A 38 0.01 -0.71 11.85
N ASP A 39 0.18 -0.56 13.16
CA ASP A 39 1.44 -0.92 13.81
C ASP A 39 1.56 -2.45 14.02
N VAL A 40 2.68 -2.90 14.56
CA VAL A 40 2.93 -4.33 14.85
C VAL A 40 1.97 -4.94 15.87
N GLN A 41 1.28 -4.11 16.66
CA GLN A 41 0.25 -4.56 17.62
C GLN A 41 -1.13 -4.63 16.98
N GLY A 42 -1.24 -4.32 15.68
CA GLY A 42 -2.50 -4.29 14.94
C GLY A 42 -3.34 -3.04 15.18
N ARG A 43 -2.80 -2.01 15.85
CA ARG A 43 -3.53 -0.76 16.10
C ARG A 43 -3.55 0.07 14.82
N LEU A 44 -4.75 0.49 14.41
CA LEU A 44 -4.95 1.36 13.25
C LEU A 44 -4.38 2.76 13.51
N GLN A 45 -3.42 3.15 12.68
CA GLN A 45 -2.74 4.44 12.77
C GLN A 45 -3.33 5.46 11.79
N GLN A 46 -3.64 5.03 10.57
CA GLN A 46 -4.15 5.92 9.54
C GLN A 46 -4.97 5.16 8.49
N THR A 47 -6.00 5.83 7.95
CA THR A 47 -6.74 5.35 6.77
C THR A 47 -6.79 6.45 5.72
N LYS A 48 -6.60 6.10 4.45
CA LYS A 48 -6.72 7.00 3.29
C LYS A 48 -7.40 6.27 2.14
N GLN A 49 -8.06 7.02 1.28
CA GLN A 49 -8.61 6.53 0.02
C GLN A 49 -8.09 7.42 -1.11
N GLY A 50 -7.96 6.87 -2.31
CA GLY A 50 -7.46 7.60 -3.47
C GLY A 50 -7.81 6.92 -4.79
N MET A 51 -7.27 7.46 -5.88
CA MET A 51 -7.43 6.93 -7.26
C MET A 51 -6.13 6.69 -8.03
N GLN A 52 -4.99 7.20 -7.57
CA GLN A 52 -3.70 7.06 -8.29
C GLN A 52 -2.52 7.06 -7.32
N LYS A 53 -2.60 7.89 -6.29
CA LYS A 53 -1.65 7.88 -5.18
C LYS A 53 -2.30 8.39 -3.91
N VAL A 54 -1.77 7.93 -2.80
CA VAL A 54 -2.07 8.48 -1.48
C VAL A 54 -0.75 8.68 -0.73
N THR A 55 -0.65 9.81 -0.04
CA THR A 55 0.46 10.08 0.88
C THR A 55 -0.01 9.87 2.30
N LEU A 56 0.80 9.16 3.07
CA LEU A 56 0.57 8.82 4.47
C LEU A 56 1.70 9.41 5.31
N ASP A 57 1.33 9.83 6.52
CA ASP A 57 2.22 10.54 7.43
C ASP A 57 2.22 9.85 8.79
N LEU A 58 3.35 9.20 9.07
CA LEU A 58 3.69 8.54 10.32
C LEU A 58 4.70 9.35 11.14
N SER A 59 4.97 10.62 10.81
CA SER A 59 5.96 11.46 11.50
C SER A 59 5.74 11.48 13.03
N GLN A 60 4.48 11.55 13.46
CA GLN A 60 4.07 11.55 14.87
C GLN A 60 4.02 10.16 15.53
N GLN A 61 4.28 9.09 14.78
CA GLN A 61 4.23 7.71 15.29
C GLN A 61 5.62 7.20 15.71
N PRO A 62 5.74 6.19 16.57
CA PRO A 62 7.05 5.63 16.94
C PRO A 62 7.82 5.05 15.75
N THR A 63 9.14 5.00 15.85
CA THR A 63 9.99 4.27 14.89
C THR A 63 9.68 2.78 14.97
N GLY A 64 9.65 2.07 13.84
CA GLY A 64 9.36 0.64 13.83
C GLY A 64 8.68 0.16 12.55
N TRP A 65 8.21 -1.08 12.61
CA TRP A 65 7.50 -1.72 11.51
C TRP A 65 6.03 -1.33 11.49
N TYR A 66 5.52 -1.09 10.29
CA TYR A 66 4.10 -0.87 10.03
C TYR A 66 3.63 -1.78 8.91
N VAL A 67 2.38 -2.21 9.01
CA VAL A 67 1.68 -3.01 8.03
C VAL A 67 0.71 -2.11 7.27
N VAL A 68 0.81 -2.12 5.95
CA VAL A 68 -0.01 -1.32 5.04
C VAL A 68 -0.94 -2.28 4.30
N HIS A 69 -2.23 -2.22 4.60
CA HIS A 69 -3.28 -2.94 3.90
C HIS A 69 -3.83 -2.07 2.79
N ILE A 70 -3.85 -2.58 1.57
CA ILE A 70 -4.25 -1.85 0.37
C ILE A 70 -5.37 -2.66 -0.27
N ARG A 71 -6.58 -2.11 -0.25
CA ARG A 71 -7.77 -2.72 -0.85
C ARG A 71 -8.13 -1.98 -2.13
N TYR A 72 -8.22 -2.70 -3.23
CA TYR A 72 -8.63 -2.17 -4.53
C TYR A 72 -10.15 -2.17 -4.69
N GLY A 73 -10.65 -1.40 -5.65
CA GLY A 73 -12.08 -1.33 -5.96
C GLY A 73 -12.68 -2.66 -6.44
N ASP A 74 -11.88 -3.55 -7.02
CA ASP A 74 -12.28 -4.91 -7.40
C ASP A 74 -12.38 -5.88 -6.21
N GLY A 75 -12.06 -5.41 -5.00
CA GLY A 75 -12.08 -6.20 -3.77
C GLY A 75 -10.76 -6.92 -3.47
N SER A 76 -9.80 -6.95 -4.40
CA SER A 76 -8.48 -7.53 -4.15
C SER A 76 -7.74 -6.74 -3.06
N THR A 77 -6.90 -7.44 -2.30
CA THR A 77 -6.16 -6.86 -1.17
C THR A 77 -4.69 -7.23 -1.24
N ILE A 78 -3.82 -6.24 -1.05
CA ILE A 78 -2.37 -6.40 -0.96
C ILE A 78 -1.88 -5.89 0.38
N ILE A 79 -0.94 -6.63 0.97
CA ILE A 79 -0.27 -6.27 2.22
C ILE A 79 1.19 -5.91 1.91
N ARG A 80 1.67 -4.81 2.51
CA ARG A 80 3.07 -4.38 2.46
C ARG A 80 3.58 -4.03 3.85
N LYS A 81 4.84 -4.36 4.13
CA LYS A 81 5.54 -3.94 5.34
C LYS A 81 6.43 -2.74 5.02
N ILE A 82 6.38 -1.73 5.87
CA ILE A 82 7.27 -0.56 5.78
C ILE A 82 8.01 -0.37 7.09
N LEU A 83 9.26 0.09 7.00
CA LEU A 83 10.05 0.47 8.16
C LEU A 83 10.06 1.99 8.29
N LYS A 84 9.58 2.51 9.42
CA LYS A 84 9.85 3.89 9.84
C LYS A 84 11.13 3.92 10.67
N LYS A 85 12.11 4.69 10.20
CA LYS A 85 13.36 4.97 10.92
C LYS A 85 13.20 6.07 11.95
#